data_AF-A0A960JWI8-F1
#
_entry.id   AF-A0A960JWI8-F1
#
_cell.length_a   1.000
_cell.length_b   1.000
_cell.length_c   1.000
_cell.angle_alpha   90.00
_cell.angle_beta   90.00
_cell.angle_gamma   90.00
#
_symmetry.space_group_name_H-M   'P 1'
#
loop_
_entity.id
_entity.type
_entity.pdbx_description
1 polymer ?
#
loop_
_entity_poly.entity_id
_entity_poly.type
_entity_poly.pdbx_seq_one_letter_code
_entity_poly.pdbx_strand_id
1 'polypeptide(L)'
;MEKTRHRVIIVLVVVLGLIGSTFGAVQAQPDHQQKSQGAQRQEVVDIAEANGLKLADGDGICGDWFEFETDSGVHCSRGPALEDNFTEAQLAAADNPPAYAMDPKITCTGDGTSGKRFQMVYARRSNRPDRYAATATQMKGWASSIEQIFVASAQKTGGMRKVRWVHDSSCAVTVLNVTVGNSVTSFRAMMDALEAK
;
A
#
# COMPACT_ATOMS: atom_id res chain seq x y z
N MET A 1 41.90 -40.22 -9.89
CA MET A 1 40.89 -39.67 -10.82
C MET A 1 40.85 -38.18 -10.61
N GLU A 2 41.63 -37.49 -11.42
CA GLU A 2 42.04 -36.09 -11.30
C GLU A 2 41.15 -35.27 -12.24
N LYS A 3 40.31 -34.38 -11.69
CA LYS A 3 39.36 -33.61 -12.50
C LYS A 3 40.02 -32.30 -12.96
N THR A 4 40.35 -32.31 -14.24
CA THR A 4 40.97 -31.31 -15.11
C THR A 4 40.57 -29.86 -14.82
N ARG A 5 41.58 -29.02 -14.53
CA ARG A 5 41.48 -27.55 -14.52
C ARG A 5 41.10 -27.05 -15.91
N HIS A 6 40.00 -26.32 -16.02
CA HIS A 6 39.62 -25.66 -17.27
C HIS A 6 40.53 -24.44 -17.48
N ARG A 7 41.35 -24.49 -18.54
CA ARG A 7 42.11 -23.35 -19.06
C ARG A 7 41.17 -22.49 -19.90
N VAL A 8 40.86 -21.28 -19.43
CA VAL A 8 40.14 -20.28 -20.22
C VAL A 8 41.13 -19.66 -21.20
N ILE A 9 40.91 -19.89 -22.49
CA ILE A 9 41.64 -19.23 -23.59
C ILE A 9 40.99 -17.86 -23.79
N ILE A 10 41.71 -16.78 -23.48
CA ILE A 10 41.27 -15.41 -23.75
C ILE A 10 41.69 -15.08 -25.18
N VAL A 11 40.70 -15.01 -26.08
CA VAL A 11 40.87 -14.46 -27.43
C VAL A 11 40.81 -12.95 -27.32
N LEU A 12 41.94 -12.28 -27.58
CA LEU A 12 42.05 -10.83 -27.52
C LEU A 12 41.81 -10.27 -28.92
N VAL A 13 40.60 -9.75 -29.17
CA VAL A 13 40.25 -9.04 -30.40
C VAL A 13 40.57 -7.56 -30.20
N VAL A 14 41.63 -7.06 -30.84
CA VAL A 14 41.94 -5.62 -30.89
C VAL A 14 41.21 -5.03 -32.08
N VAL A 15 40.07 -4.38 -31.84
CA VAL A 15 39.40 -3.53 -32.83
C VAL A 15 39.94 -2.11 -32.64
N LEU A 16 40.82 -1.68 -33.53
CA LEU A 16 41.20 -0.28 -33.70
C LEU A 16 40.07 0.44 -34.44
N GLY A 17 39.24 1.16 -33.70
CA GLY A 17 38.16 1.98 -34.27
C GLY A 17 37.52 2.87 -33.21
N LEU A 18 37.70 4.18 -33.36
CA LEU A 18 37.12 5.26 -32.55
C LEU A 18 35.59 5.20 -32.53
N ILE A 19 34.98 4.64 -31.48
CA ILE A 19 33.63 4.99 -31.02
C ILE A 19 33.61 4.82 -29.50
N GLY A 20 33.25 5.88 -28.77
CA GLY A 20 33.19 5.90 -27.31
C GLY A 20 32.21 4.85 -26.78
N SER A 21 32.67 4.01 -25.86
CA SER A 21 31.82 3.11 -25.08
C SER A 21 32.44 2.97 -23.70
N THR A 22 31.98 3.78 -22.76
CA THR A 22 32.26 3.61 -21.34
C THR A 22 31.55 2.35 -20.87
N PHE A 23 32.31 1.29 -20.63
CA PHE A 23 31.86 0.18 -19.79
C PHE A 23 31.65 0.72 -18.38
N GLY A 24 30.39 0.89 -17.99
CA GLY A 24 30.05 1.18 -16.59
C GLY A 24 30.39 -0.04 -15.75
N ALA A 25 31.35 0.11 -14.84
CA ALA A 25 31.55 -0.82 -13.76
C ALA A 25 30.24 -0.95 -12.97
N VAL A 26 29.87 -2.17 -12.53
CA VAL A 26 29.03 -2.32 -11.34
C VAL A 26 29.84 -1.71 -10.20
N GLN A 27 29.57 -0.45 -9.89
CA GLN A 27 30.18 0.23 -8.76
C GLN A 27 29.53 -0.36 -7.50
N ALA A 28 30.35 -0.92 -6.62
CA ALA A 28 29.93 -1.19 -5.25
C ALA A 28 29.32 0.10 -4.69
N GLN A 29 28.07 0.02 -4.25
CA GLN A 29 27.34 1.18 -3.74
C GLN A 29 28.08 1.68 -2.48
N PRO A 30 28.43 2.97 -2.38
CA PRO A 30 29.28 3.47 -1.30
C PRO A 30 28.61 3.27 0.07
N ASP A 31 29.37 2.84 1.07
CA ASP A 31 28.94 2.48 2.44
C ASP A 31 28.01 3.51 3.12
N HIS A 32 28.07 4.77 2.71
CA HIS A 32 27.20 5.84 3.20
C HIS A 32 25.72 5.65 2.82
N GLN A 33 25.42 5.12 1.63
CA GLN A 33 24.03 4.90 1.20
C GLN A 33 23.40 3.69 1.92
N GLN A 34 24.19 2.67 2.23
CA GLN A 34 23.69 1.50 2.96
C GLN A 34 23.42 1.85 4.43
N LYS A 35 24.24 2.72 5.02
CA LYS A 35 24.04 3.22 6.39
C LYS A 35 22.82 4.15 6.52
N SER A 36 22.55 4.99 5.52
CA SER A 36 21.35 5.83 5.51
C SER A 36 20.07 5.02 5.33
N GLN A 37 20.08 3.99 4.47
CA GLN A 37 18.95 3.07 4.29
C GLN A 37 18.66 2.27 5.56
N GLY A 38 19.68 1.83 6.29
CA GLY A 38 19.51 1.16 7.58
C GLY A 38 18.90 2.06 8.65
N ALA A 39 19.30 3.33 8.71
CA ALA A 39 18.74 4.31 9.64
C ALA A 39 17.27 4.65 9.32
N GLN A 40 16.94 4.87 8.04
CA GLN A 40 15.56 5.10 7.59
C GLN A 40 14.65 3.91 7.88
N ARG A 41 15.14 2.68 7.65
CA ARG A 41 14.38 1.47 7.98
C ARG A 41 14.07 1.36 9.47
N GLN A 42 15.03 1.71 10.34
CA GLN A 42 14.80 1.68 11.78
C GLN A 42 13.77 2.72 12.22
N GLU A 43 13.81 3.92 11.66
CA GLU A 43 12.81 4.96 11.95
C GLU A 43 11.38 4.51 11.58
N VAL A 44 11.21 3.86 10.43
CA VAL A 44 9.92 3.27 10.02
C VAL A 44 9.44 2.22 11.01
N VAL A 45 10.34 1.38 11.52
CA VAL A 45 10.04 0.38 12.55
C VAL A 45 9.61 1.06 13.85
N ASP A 46 10.35 2.07 14.32
CA ASP A 46 10.04 2.80 15.56
C ASP A 46 8.67 3.49 15.48
N ILE A 47 8.34 4.10 14.33
CA ILE A 47 7.01 4.70 14.08
C ILE A 47 5.92 3.63 14.08
N ALA A 48 6.17 2.48 13.48
CA ALA A 48 5.22 1.37 13.44
C ALA A 48 4.96 0.82 14.86
N GLU A 49 6.02 0.61 15.64
CA GLU A 49 5.94 0.16 17.03
C GLU A 49 5.19 1.14 17.92
N ALA A 50 5.45 2.44 17.77
CA ALA A 50 4.68 3.49 18.46
C ALA A 50 3.18 3.48 18.09
N ASN A 51 2.83 2.91 16.92
CA ASN A 51 1.45 2.73 16.47
C ASN A 51 0.86 1.34 16.77
N GLY A 52 1.60 0.51 17.50
CA GLY A 52 1.20 -0.83 17.90
C GLY A 52 1.39 -1.88 16.80
N LEU A 53 2.26 -1.65 15.84
CA LEU A 53 2.64 -2.66 14.84
C LEU A 53 4.02 -3.21 15.20
N LYS A 54 4.27 -4.47 14.94
CA LYS A 54 5.62 -5.05 15.01
C LYS A 54 6.02 -5.61 13.65
N LEU A 55 7.31 -5.65 13.35
CA LEU A 55 7.77 -6.39 12.18
C LEU A 55 7.51 -7.87 12.42
N ALA A 56 6.90 -8.56 11.46
CA ALA A 56 6.68 -10.00 11.58
C ALA A 56 8.00 -10.77 11.39
N ASP A 57 8.09 -11.95 12.00
CA ASP A 57 9.30 -12.77 12.04
C ASP A 57 9.52 -13.61 10.75
N GLY A 58 8.74 -13.40 9.69
CA GLY A 58 8.85 -14.10 8.41
C GLY A 58 8.08 -15.44 8.32
N ASP A 59 7.92 -16.14 9.45
CA ASP A 59 7.28 -17.47 9.51
C ASP A 59 5.75 -17.44 9.72
N GLY A 60 5.18 -16.24 9.94
CA GLY A 60 3.76 -16.03 10.22
C GLY A 60 2.90 -15.69 9.00
N ILE A 61 1.59 -15.49 9.21
CA ILE A 61 0.64 -15.12 8.15
C ILE A 61 0.97 -13.79 7.47
N CYS A 62 1.79 -12.95 8.12
CA CYS A 62 2.22 -11.66 7.61
C CYS A 62 3.56 -11.69 6.87
N GLY A 63 4.31 -12.80 6.88
CA GLY A 63 5.61 -12.89 6.21
C GLY A 63 6.53 -11.74 6.64
N ASP A 64 7.01 -10.94 5.69
CA ASP A 64 7.90 -9.79 5.92
C ASP A 64 7.16 -8.46 6.19
N TRP A 65 5.87 -8.51 6.50
CA TRP A 65 5.05 -7.31 6.70
C TRP A 65 4.99 -6.93 8.19
N PHE A 66 4.38 -5.78 8.48
CA PHE A 66 4.06 -5.46 9.86
C PHE A 66 2.82 -6.24 10.29
N GLU A 67 2.83 -6.72 11.52
CA GLU A 67 1.70 -7.40 12.14
C GLU A 67 1.20 -6.64 13.38
N PHE A 68 -0.08 -6.77 13.64
CA PHE A 68 -0.74 -6.25 14.83
C PHE A 68 -1.87 -7.20 15.22
N GLU A 69 -2.13 -7.32 16.52
CA GLU A 69 -3.15 -8.23 17.04
C GLU A 69 -4.27 -7.41 17.68
N THR A 70 -5.51 -7.72 17.31
CA THR A 70 -6.75 -7.18 17.88
C THR A 70 -7.57 -8.34 18.47
N ASP A 71 -8.74 -8.05 19.03
CA ASP A 71 -9.65 -9.07 19.57
C ASP A 71 -10.11 -10.08 18.49
N SER A 72 -10.11 -9.69 17.21
CA SER A 72 -10.43 -10.60 16.09
C SER A 72 -9.24 -11.42 15.57
N GLY A 73 -8.03 -11.20 16.11
CA GLY A 73 -6.83 -11.98 15.82
C GLY A 73 -5.68 -11.17 15.22
N VAL A 74 -4.77 -11.87 14.55
CA VAL A 74 -3.58 -11.28 13.92
C VAL A 74 -3.92 -10.69 12.56
N HIS A 75 -3.49 -9.46 12.32
CA HIS A 75 -3.67 -8.71 11.09
C HIS A 75 -2.34 -8.22 10.54
N CYS A 76 -2.29 -8.06 9.22
CA CYS A 76 -1.08 -7.63 8.51
C CYS A 76 -1.28 -6.26 7.89
N SER A 77 -0.24 -5.43 7.93
CA SER A 77 -0.18 -4.11 7.30
C SER A 77 1.15 -3.93 6.59
N ARG A 78 1.17 -3.11 5.51
CA ARG A 78 2.41 -2.65 4.88
C ARG A 78 3.29 -1.84 5.85
N GLY A 79 2.76 -1.45 7.01
CA GLY A 79 3.35 -0.45 7.88
C GLY A 79 3.02 0.97 7.42
N PRO A 80 3.64 1.98 8.04
CA PRO A 80 3.52 3.36 7.59
C PRO A 80 4.14 3.49 6.19
N ALA A 81 3.30 3.35 5.16
CA ALA A 81 3.67 3.36 3.75
C ALA A 81 3.84 4.78 3.20
N LEU A 82 4.53 5.66 3.94
CA LEU A 82 4.50 7.07 3.61
C LEU A 82 5.52 7.48 2.55
N GLU A 83 6.68 6.83 2.42
CA GLU A 83 7.79 7.45 1.65
C GLU A 83 8.39 6.54 0.57
N ASP A 84 8.42 5.22 0.77
CA ASP A 84 9.04 4.30 -0.21
C ASP A 84 8.10 3.94 -1.38
N ASN A 85 6.79 4.15 -1.23
CA ASN A 85 5.79 3.81 -2.25
C ASN A 85 5.35 5.01 -3.08
N PHE A 86 5.67 6.22 -2.62
CA PHE A 86 5.24 7.47 -3.22
C PHE A 86 6.40 8.46 -3.13
N THR A 87 6.87 8.92 -4.28
CA THR A 87 7.79 10.06 -4.35
C THR A 87 7.18 11.27 -3.63
N GLU A 88 8.02 12.19 -3.15
CA GLU A 88 7.56 13.48 -2.59
C GLU A 88 6.57 14.20 -3.54
N ALA A 89 6.77 14.06 -4.85
CA ALA A 89 5.86 14.58 -5.87
C ALA A 89 4.50 13.87 -5.89
N GLN A 90 4.44 12.56 -5.62
CA GLN A 90 3.18 11.80 -5.50
C GLN A 90 2.44 12.11 -4.20
N LEU A 91 3.18 12.38 -3.11
CA LEU A 91 2.59 12.86 -1.86
C LEU A 91 2.04 14.28 -2.01
N ALA A 92 2.79 15.19 -2.65
CA ALA A 92 2.32 16.53 -2.98
C ALA A 92 1.16 16.53 -3.99
N ALA A 93 1.11 15.53 -4.90
CA ALA A 93 -0.03 15.31 -5.77
C ALA A 93 -1.24 14.70 -5.03
N ALA A 94 -1.06 14.06 -3.88
CA ALA A 94 -2.18 13.62 -3.04
C ALA A 94 -2.83 14.78 -2.28
N ASP A 95 -2.11 15.87 -2.04
CA ASP A 95 -2.67 17.14 -1.55
C ASP A 95 -3.52 17.87 -2.61
N ASN A 96 -3.29 17.56 -3.89
CA ASN A 96 -4.08 18.01 -5.04
C ASN A 96 -4.41 16.81 -5.95
N PRO A 97 -5.25 15.88 -5.49
CA PRO A 97 -5.54 14.69 -6.28
C PRO A 97 -6.12 15.14 -7.62
N PRO A 98 -5.71 14.53 -8.76
CA PRO A 98 -6.35 14.81 -10.02
C PRO A 98 -7.86 14.64 -9.83
N ALA A 99 -8.66 15.51 -10.45
CA ALA A 99 -10.11 15.34 -10.45
C ALA A 99 -10.40 13.96 -11.06
N TYR A 100 -10.62 12.97 -10.20
CA TYR A 100 -11.07 11.66 -10.64
C TYR A 100 -12.36 11.90 -11.39
N ALA A 101 -12.45 11.41 -12.62
CA ALA A 101 -13.66 11.52 -13.41
C ALA A 101 -14.82 11.04 -12.54
N MET A 102 -15.74 11.97 -12.23
CA MET A 102 -16.94 11.72 -11.45
C MET A 102 -17.95 10.96 -12.33
N ASP A 103 -17.53 9.87 -12.97
CA ASP A 103 -18.43 8.84 -13.45
C ASP A 103 -18.35 7.64 -12.47
N PRO A 104 -19.13 7.68 -11.39
CA PRO A 104 -19.00 6.77 -10.25
C PRO A 104 -19.79 5.50 -10.54
N LYS A 105 -19.36 4.71 -11.51
CA LYS A 105 -20.00 3.40 -11.74
C LYS A 105 -19.15 2.31 -11.14
N ILE A 106 -19.28 2.18 -9.82
CA ILE A 106 -19.01 0.89 -9.19
C ILE A 106 -20.00 -0.15 -9.73
N THR A 107 -19.61 -1.42 -9.71
CA THR A 107 -20.56 -2.49 -10.03
C THR A 107 -21.53 -2.69 -8.87
N CYS A 108 -22.82 -2.45 -9.08
CA CYS A 108 -23.86 -2.85 -8.14
C CYS A 108 -23.92 -4.39 -8.07
N THR A 109 -23.71 -4.95 -6.88
CA THR A 109 -23.68 -6.41 -6.70
C THR A 109 -24.66 -6.83 -5.62
N GLY A 110 -25.78 -7.39 -6.06
CA GLY A 110 -26.87 -7.82 -5.17
C GLY A 110 -27.57 -6.62 -4.52
N ASP A 111 -27.93 -6.79 -3.25
CA ASP A 111 -28.59 -5.79 -2.40
C ASP A 111 -27.63 -4.74 -1.80
N GLY A 112 -26.36 -4.80 -2.15
CA GLY A 112 -25.33 -3.92 -1.59
C GLY A 112 -24.90 -4.23 -0.16
N THR A 113 -25.43 -5.26 0.51
CA THR A 113 -25.11 -5.53 1.93
C THR A 113 -24.89 -7.01 2.26
N SER A 114 -25.51 -7.94 1.53
CA SER A 114 -25.43 -9.38 1.80
C SER A 114 -24.09 -10.01 1.41
N GLY A 115 -23.47 -10.74 2.34
CA GLY A 115 -22.20 -11.45 2.16
C GLY A 115 -20.97 -10.54 2.29
N LYS A 116 -19.76 -11.07 2.03
CA LYS A 116 -18.52 -10.28 2.20
C LYS A 116 -18.51 -9.06 1.27
N ARG A 117 -18.22 -7.87 1.84
CA ARG A 117 -18.22 -6.58 1.15
C ARG A 117 -17.06 -5.70 1.61
N PHE A 118 -16.68 -4.77 0.75
CA PHE A 118 -15.78 -3.67 1.08
C PHE A 118 -16.62 -2.49 1.56
N GLN A 119 -16.42 -2.07 2.81
CA GLN A 119 -17.07 -0.90 3.41
C GLN A 119 -16.05 0.24 3.49
N MET A 120 -16.39 1.40 2.95
CA MET A 120 -15.63 2.63 3.22
C MET A 120 -15.98 3.15 4.61
N VAL A 121 -14.97 3.51 5.41
CA VAL A 121 -15.17 4.01 6.78
C VAL A 121 -14.47 5.35 6.94
N TYR A 122 -15.24 6.39 7.30
CA TYR A 122 -14.72 7.65 7.79
C TYR A 122 -14.72 7.60 9.31
N ALA A 123 -13.54 7.39 9.90
CA ALA A 123 -13.37 7.38 11.34
C ALA A 123 -12.77 8.70 11.83
N ARG A 124 -13.36 9.29 12.87
CA ARG A 124 -12.80 10.49 13.53
C ARG A 124 -12.86 10.38 15.04
N ARG A 125 -11.91 11.04 15.71
CA ARG A 125 -11.98 11.25 17.17
C ARG A 125 -13.08 12.23 17.51
N SER A 126 -13.76 12.00 18.63
CA SER A 126 -14.86 12.84 19.11
C SER A 126 -14.51 14.31 19.33
N ASN A 127 -13.24 14.62 19.61
CA ASN A 127 -12.75 15.99 19.82
C ASN A 127 -12.23 16.67 18.54
N ARG A 128 -12.41 16.07 17.37
CA ARG A 128 -12.00 16.64 16.09
C ARG A 128 -13.22 17.17 15.32
N PRO A 129 -13.10 18.30 14.62
CA PRO A 129 -14.16 18.80 13.75
C PRO A 129 -14.62 17.73 12.75
N ASP A 130 -15.93 17.66 12.51
CA ASP A 130 -16.49 16.75 11.51
C ASP A 130 -16.24 17.28 10.10
N ARG A 131 -15.67 16.45 9.23
CA ARG A 131 -15.47 16.75 7.80
C ARG A 131 -16.15 15.72 6.89
N TYR A 132 -17.05 14.91 7.46
CA TYR A 132 -17.66 13.77 6.78
C TYR A 132 -18.26 14.13 5.42
N ALA A 133 -19.04 15.20 5.29
CA ALA A 133 -19.71 15.54 4.04
C ALA A 133 -18.72 15.73 2.86
N ALA A 134 -17.61 16.43 3.11
CA ALA A 134 -16.57 16.64 2.11
C ALA A 134 -15.76 15.36 1.86
N THR A 135 -15.32 14.68 2.92
CA THR A 135 -14.47 13.49 2.83
C THR A 135 -15.21 12.30 2.22
N ALA A 136 -16.47 12.06 2.59
CA ALA A 136 -17.27 10.97 2.05
C ALA A 136 -17.46 11.10 0.53
N THR A 137 -17.62 12.32 0.01
CA THR A 137 -17.71 12.56 -1.43
C THR A 137 -16.42 12.14 -2.14
N GLN A 138 -15.26 12.50 -1.58
CA GLN A 138 -13.95 12.10 -2.12
C GLN A 138 -13.74 10.58 -2.03
N MET A 139 -14.10 9.95 -0.90
CA MET A 139 -13.98 8.51 -0.70
C MET A 139 -14.81 7.69 -1.69
N LYS A 140 -16.01 8.16 -2.05
CA LYS A 140 -16.82 7.53 -3.12
C LYS A 140 -16.10 7.60 -4.47
N GLY A 141 -15.40 8.71 -4.75
CA GLY A 141 -14.50 8.83 -5.90
C GLY A 141 -13.38 7.79 -5.86
N TRP A 142 -12.69 7.64 -4.72
CA TRP A 142 -11.64 6.64 -4.54
C TRP A 142 -12.14 5.21 -4.74
N ALA A 143 -13.36 4.88 -4.29
CA ALA A 143 -13.98 3.58 -4.51
C ALA A 143 -14.14 3.25 -6.01
N SER A 144 -14.54 4.24 -6.81
CA SER A 144 -14.60 4.11 -8.28
C SER A 144 -13.21 3.87 -8.87
N SER A 145 -12.19 4.62 -8.43
CA SER A 145 -10.81 4.41 -8.90
C SER A 145 -10.26 3.03 -8.55
N ILE A 146 -10.52 2.55 -7.33
CA ILE A 146 -10.14 1.20 -6.90
C ILE A 146 -10.82 0.14 -7.77
N GLU A 147 -12.13 0.25 -8.02
CA GLU A 147 -12.87 -0.65 -8.92
C GLU A 147 -12.20 -0.73 -10.30
N GLN A 148 -11.88 0.43 -10.90
CA GLN A 148 -11.24 0.49 -12.21
C GLN A 148 -9.87 -0.21 -12.22
N ILE A 149 -9.06 -0.02 -11.16
CA ILE A 149 -7.76 -0.69 -11.04
C ILE A 149 -7.94 -2.20 -10.96
N PHE A 150 -8.90 -2.70 -10.18
CA PHE A 150 -9.18 -4.14 -10.08
C PHE A 150 -9.64 -4.73 -11.41
N VAL A 151 -10.53 -4.05 -12.12
CA VAL A 151 -11.01 -4.48 -13.45
C VAL A 151 -9.86 -4.49 -14.45
N ALA A 152 -9.09 -3.40 -14.54
CA ALA A 152 -7.97 -3.29 -15.47
C ALA A 152 -6.87 -4.33 -15.17
N SER A 153 -6.60 -4.60 -13.89
CA SER A 153 -5.65 -5.63 -13.48
C SER A 153 -6.10 -7.02 -13.92
N ALA A 154 -7.37 -7.37 -13.69
CA ALA A 154 -7.92 -8.66 -14.10
C ALA A 154 -7.94 -8.84 -15.62
N GLN A 155 -8.23 -7.77 -16.37
CA GLN A 155 -8.22 -7.81 -17.83
C GLN A 155 -6.85 -8.15 -18.41
N LYS A 156 -5.74 -7.73 -17.76
CA LYS A 156 -4.38 -8.08 -18.19
C LYS A 156 -4.11 -9.59 -18.16
N THR A 157 -4.84 -10.34 -17.33
CA THR A 157 -4.75 -11.80 -17.26
C THR A 157 -5.94 -12.49 -17.96
N GLY A 158 -6.67 -11.78 -18.83
CA GLY A 158 -7.85 -12.29 -19.54
C GLY A 158 -9.08 -12.51 -18.66
N GLY A 159 -9.08 -12.00 -17.42
CA GLY A 159 -10.15 -12.15 -16.46
C GLY A 159 -11.02 -10.90 -16.28
N MET A 160 -11.99 -11.01 -15.39
CA MET A 160 -12.81 -9.91 -14.91
C MET A 160 -12.94 -10.01 -13.40
N ARG A 161 -12.52 -8.98 -12.66
CA ARG A 161 -12.69 -8.91 -11.22
C ARG A 161 -13.20 -7.53 -10.83
N LYS A 162 -14.31 -7.53 -10.10
CA LYS A 162 -14.99 -6.34 -9.60
C LYS A 162 -15.05 -6.40 -8.08
N VAL A 163 -14.95 -5.25 -7.45
CA VAL A 163 -15.03 -5.08 -6.00
C VAL A 163 -16.51 -5.09 -5.60
N ARG A 164 -16.82 -5.87 -4.59
CA ARG A 164 -18.17 -5.94 -4.02
C ARG A 164 -18.28 -4.88 -2.93
N TRP A 165 -18.64 -3.65 -3.29
CA TRP A 165 -18.81 -2.55 -2.36
C TRP A 165 -20.11 -2.66 -1.55
N VAL A 166 -20.11 -2.12 -0.33
CA VAL A 166 -21.36 -1.75 0.32
C VAL A 166 -21.96 -0.55 -0.41
N HIS A 167 -23.23 -0.65 -0.80
CA HIS A 167 -23.94 0.42 -1.51
C HIS A 167 -25.40 0.51 -1.10
N ASP A 168 -26.04 1.65 -1.34
CA ASP A 168 -27.47 1.84 -1.13
C ASP A 168 -28.30 1.41 -2.36
N SER A 169 -29.63 1.59 -2.29
CA SER A 169 -30.55 1.24 -3.37
C SER A 169 -30.36 2.07 -4.65
N SER A 170 -29.64 3.19 -4.59
CA SER A 170 -29.26 4.01 -5.74
C SER A 170 -27.93 3.57 -6.37
N CYS A 171 -27.36 2.46 -5.91
CA CYS A 171 -26.03 1.98 -6.27
C CYS A 171 -24.87 2.91 -5.88
N ALA A 172 -25.09 3.84 -4.94
CA ALA A 172 -24.01 4.67 -4.45
C ALA A 172 -23.27 3.95 -3.31
N VAL A 173 -21.93 3.94 -3.37
CA VAL A 173 -21.09 3.44 -2.25
C VAL A 173 -21.49 4.18 -0.98
N THR A 174 -21.72 3.42 0.08
CA THR A 174 -21.96 3.99 1.41
C THR A 174 -20.63 4.24 2.11
N VAL A 175 -20.56 5.32 2.88
CA VAL A 175 -19.40 5.62 3.75
C VAL A 175 -19.92 5.59 5.17
N LEU A 176 -19.38 4.69 5.99
CA LEU A 176 -19.75 4.59 7.40
C LEU A 176 -19.07 5.72 8.18
N ASN A 177 -19.85 6.59 8.83
CA ASN A 177 -19.32 7.65 9.69
C ASN A 177 -19.17 7.12 11.13
N VAL A 178 -17.94 6.93 11.58
CA VAL A 178 -17.62 6.39 12.90
C VAL A 178 -16.95 7.47 13.75
N THR A 179 -17.50 7.70 14.93
CA THR A 179 -16.83 8.49 15.97
C THR A 179 -16.19 7.56 16.99
N VAL A 180 -14.89 7.74 17.22
CA VAL A 180 -14.12 7.02 18.23
C VAL A 180 -13.75 7.93 19.41
N GLY A 181 -13.38 7.32 20.53
CA GLY A 181 -12.99 8.03 21.74
C GLY A 181 -11.74 8.91 21.52
N ASN A 182 -11.62 9.97 22.32
CA ASN A 182 -10.45 10.85 22.25
C ASN A 182 -9.13 10.15 22.67
N SER A 183 -9.20 9.04 23.40
CA SER A 183 -8.04 8.24 23.79
C SER A 183 -7.45 7.42 22.63
N VAL A 184 -8.13 7.30 21.49
CA VAL A 184 -7.62 6.57 20.33
C VAL A 184 -6.54 7.40 19.63
N THR A 185 -5.28 7.02 19.83
CA THR A 185 -4.12 7.77 19.34
C THR A 185 -3.14 6.95 18.49
N SER A 186 -3.33 5.64 18.40
CA SER A 186 -2.50 4.75 17.58
C SER A 186 -3.34 4.04 16.51
N PHE A 187 -2.68 3.54 15.47
CA PHE A 187 -3.33 2.70 14.46
C PHE A 187 -3.99 1.47 15.09
N ARG A 188 -3.29 0.73 15.97
CA ARG A 188 -3.84 -0.41 16.70
C ARG A 188 -5.14 -0.05 17.44
N ALA A 189 -5.11 0.99 18.26
CA ALA A 189 -6.27 1.40 19.04
C ALA A 189 -7.45 1.87 18.15
N MET A 190 -7.15 2.38 16.95
CA MET A 190 -8.19 2.68 15.96
C MET A 190 -8.83 1.41 15.41
N MET A 191 -8.03 0.39 15.07
CA MET A 191 -8.56 -0.89 14.61
C MET A 191 -9.40 -1.56 15.68
N ASP A 192 -8.95 -1.61 16.95
CA ASP A 192 -9.74 -2.11 18.08
C ASP A 192 -11.08 -1.37 18.21
N ALA A 193 -11.04 -0.04 18.12
CA ALA A 193 -12.24 0.79 18.22
C ALA A 193 -13.21 0.60 17.04
N LEU A 194 -12.71 0.21 15.86
CA LEU A 194 -13.52 -0.08 14.69
C LEU A 194 -14.13 -1.48 14.73
N GLU A 195 -13.41 -2.47 15.25
CA GLU A 195 -13.92 -3.84 15.41
C GLU A 195 -15.03 -3.93 16.46
N ALA A 196 -15.05 -3.00 17.42
CA ALA A 196 -16.11 -2.86 18.41
C ALA A 196 -17.40 -2.19 17.88
N LYS A 197 -17.52 -1.94 16.57
CA LYS A 197 -18.70 -1.30 15.93
C LYS A 197 -19.51 -2.28 15.10
#